data_AF-A0A2V6TKH8-F1
#
_entry.id   AF-A0A2V6TKH8-F1
#
_cell.length_a   1.000
_cell.length_b   1.000
_cell.length_c   1.000
_cell.angle_alpha   90.00
_cell.angle_beta   90.00
_cell.angle_gamma   90.00
#
_symmetry.space_group_name_H-M   'P 1'
#
loop_
_entity.id
_entity.type
_entity.pdbx_description
1 polymer ?
#
loop_
_entity_poly.entity_id
_entity_poly.type
_entity_poly.pdbx_seq_one_letter_code
_entity_poly.pdbx_strand_id
1 'polypeptide(L)'
;MAALCLDEPITLPIVVGALVTLGGLVLIVAPWAERPPEERFWFGVGTAALASLAWAVSTVLVKPPLAEMDAVTAQAIRLPLASAFLWLTPWARGTPRALAVSGRSAWLRIVVLGVITSVSSVMFVAGVKYAGVAVASVLSSTAPMFAIPLAVAFLGERLTARAVLGVAVTVGGIVVLQL
;
A
#
# COMPACT_ATOMS: atom_id res chain seq x y z
N MET A 1 6.90 -7.87 12.32
CA MET A 1 6.79 -9.13 11.54
C MET A 1 8.11 -9.53 10.92
N ALA A 2 8.78 -8.66 10.13
CA ALA A 2 10.09 -9.00 9.55
C ALA A 2 11.11 -9.49 10.60
N ALA A 3 11.27 -8.80 11.72
CA ALA A 3 12.13 -9.26 12.82
C ALA A 3 11.74 -10.59 13.47
N LEU A 4 10.46 -10.94 13.48
CA LEU A 4 9.94 -12.18 14.12
C LEU A 4 10.01 -13.39 13.18
N CYS A 5 9.92 -13.16 11.85
CA CYS A 5 9.85 -14.24 10.86
C CYS A 5 11.13 -14.38 10.02
N LEU A 6 12.01 -13.37 10.02
CA LEU A 6 13.22 -13.32 9.18
C LEU A 6 14.49 -13.07 10.00
N ASP A 7 14.42 -13.08 11.34
CA ASP A 7 15.53 -12.78 12.26
C ASP A 7 16.28 -11.47 11.94
N GLU A 8 15.58 -10.49 11.36
CA GLU A 8 16.16 -9.18 11.06
C GLU A 8 16.31 -8.36 12.37
N PRO A 9 17.50 -7.82 12.67
CA PRO A 9 17.71 -7.09 13.92
C PRO A 9 16.90 -5.80 13.93
N ILE A 10 16.06 -5.62 14.96
CA ILE A 10 15.37 -4.35 15.20
C ILE A 10 16.37 -3.38 15.81
N THR A 11 16.89 -2.46 15.00
CA THR A 11 17.77 -1.39 15.48
C THR A 11 16.94 -0.19 15.96
N LEU A 12 17.50 0.59 16.88
CA LEU A 12 16.88 1.82 17.40
C LEU A 12 16.44 2.81 16.29
N PRO A 13 17.24 3.04 15.22
CA PRO A 13 16.85 3.91 14.11
C PRO A 13 15.58 3.44 13.38
N ILE A 14 15.37 2.13 13.24
CA ILE A 14 14.18 1.57 12.58
C ILE A 14 12.92 1.94 13.37
N VAL A 15 12.95 1.80 14.70
CA VAL A 15 11.82 2.11 15.58
C VAL A 15 11.51 3.59 15.56
N VAL A 16 12.53 4.44 15.72
CA VAL A 16 12.37 5.90 15.71
C VAL A 16 11.86 6.38 14.34
N GLY A 17 12.46 5.89 13.25
CA GLY A 17 12.04 6.21 11.89
C GLY A 17 10.59 5.81 11.63
N ALA A 18 10.17 4.61 12.06
CA ALA A 18 8.79 4.14 11.92
C ALA A 18 7.77 5.02 12.68
N LEU A 19 8.11 5.48 13.89
CA LEU A 19 7.23 6.38 14.65
C LEU A 19 7.09 7.74 13.96
N VAL A 20 8.20 8.28 13.44
CA VAL A 20 8.21 9.57 12.73
C VAL A 20 7.43 9.49 11.42
N THR A 21 7.56 8.40 10.65
CA THR A 21 6.79 8.21 9.41
C THR A 21 5.30 8.07 9.67
N LEU A 22 4.90 7.33 10.72
CA LEU A 22 3.50 7.25 11.14
C LEU A 22 2.95 8.62 11.55
N GLY A 23 3.72 9.42 12.30
CA GLY A 23 3.35 10.78 12.66
C GLY A 23 3.17 11.70 11.45
N GLY A 24 4.10 11.64 10.48
CA GLY A 24 4.00 12.37 9.22
C GLY A 24 2.76 11.98 8.41
N LEU A 25 2.44 10.69 8.34
CA LEU A 25 1.25 10.19 7.67
C LEU A 25 -0.04 10.69 8.33
N VAL A 26 -0.10 10.71 9.67
CA VAL A 26 -1.26 11.26 10.40
C VAL A 26 -1.47 12.73 10.07
N LEU A 27 -0.40 13.53 9.96
CA LEU A 27 -0.52 14.95 9.57
C LEU A 27 -1.06 15.13 8.14
N ILE A 28 -0.76 14.21 7.23
CA ILE A 28 -1.26 14.21 5.86
C ILE A 28 -2.76 13.83 5.83
N VAL A 29 -3.17 12.82 6.59
CA VAL A 29 -4.52 12.22 6.51
C VAL A 29 -5.54 12.92 7.41
N ALA A 30 -5.14 13.41 8.58
CA ALA A 30 -6.04 14.05 9.55
C ALA A 30 -6.94 15.17 8.98
N PRO A 31 -6.50 16.02 8.03
CA PRO A 31 -7.37 17.03 7.41
C PRO A 31 -8.53 16.44 6.61
N TRP A 32 -8.38 15.21 6.11
CA TRP A 32 -9.34 14.49 5.29
C TRP A 32 -10.17 13.49 6.09
N ALA A 33 -9.89 13.35 7.39
CA ALA A 33 -10.58 12.42 8.26
C ALA A 33 -11.99 12.93 8.57
N GLU A 34 -12.98 12.38 7.88
CA GLU A 34 -14.39 12.56 8.22
C GLU A 34 -14.68 11.89 9.57
N ARG A 35 -15.53 12.52 10.41
CA ARG A 35 -15.92 11.95 11.70
C ARG A 35 -16.77 10.69 11.45
N PRO A 36 -16.30 9.49 11.83
CA PRO A 36 -17.06 8.27 11.61
C PRO A 36 -18.29 8.23 12.54
N PRO A 37 -19.36 7.52 12.16
CA PRO A 37 -20.45 7.20 13.07
C PRO A 37 -19.92 6.42 14.29
N GLU A 38 -20.22 6.89 15.51
CA GLU A 38 -19.67 6.33 16.76
C GLU A 38 -19.95 4.82 16.91
N GLU A 39 -21.09 4.34 16.41
CA GLU A 39 -21.52 2.93 16.53
C GLU A 39 -20.58 1.91 15.86
N ARG A 40 -19.70 2.33 14.93
CA ARG A 40 -18.82 1.40 14.19
C ARG A 40 -17.35 1.75 14.23
N PHE A 41 -16.94 2.71 15.08
CA PHE A 41 -15.55 3.15 15.14
C PHE A 41 -14.59 1.98 15.45
N TRP A 42 -14.84 1.25 16.53
CA TRP A 42 -14.00 0.12 16.94
C TRP A 42 -14.00 -1.04 15.94
N PHE A 43 -15.12 -1.27 15.23
CA PHE A 43 -15.18 -2.25 14.15
C PHE A 43 -14.30 -1.83 12.95
N GLY A 44 -14.32 -0.54 12.59
CA GLY A 44 -13.43 0.03 11.58
C GLY A 44 -11.95 -0.09 11.96
N VAL A 45 -11.60 0.24 13.20
CA VAL A 45 -10.22 0.09 13.71
C VAL A 45 -9.79 -1.38 13.69
N GLY A 46 -10.65 -2.30 14.15
CA GLY A 46 -10.35 -3.73 14.16
C GLY A 46 -10.14 -4.31 12.76
N THR A 47 -10.99 -3.95 11.79
CA THR A 47 -10.85 -4.39 10.40
C THR A 47 -9.63 -3.78 9.70
N ALA A 48 -9.31 -2.50 9.97
CA ALA A 48 -8.10 -1.86 9.45
C ALA A 48 -6.82 -2.50 10.01
N ALA A 49 -6.80 -2.80 11.31
CA ALA A 49 -5.68 -3.50 11.95
C ALA A 49 -5.50 -4.90 11.34
N LEU A 50 -6.60 -5.66 11.17
CA LEU A 50 -6.55 -6.97 10.53
C LEU A 50 -6.05 -6.89 9.09
N ALA A 51 -6.49 -5.89 8.32
CA ALA A 51 -6.02 -5.66 6.95
C ALA A 51 -4.51 -5.34 6.92
N SER A 52 -4.03 -4.49 7.83
CA SER A 52 -2.60 -4.17 7.93
C SER A 52 -1.75 -5.39 8.32
N LEU A 53 -2.26 -6.24 9.21
CA LEU A 53 -1.60 -7.48 9.61
C LEU A 53 -1.58 -8.48 8.46
N ALA A 54 -2.70 -8.66 7.76
CA ALA A 54 -2.79 -9.52 6.58
C ALA A 54 -1.82 -9.06 5.48
N TRP A 55 -1.70 -7.74 5.27
CA TRP A 55 -0.71 -7.17 4.35
C TRP A 55 0.72 -7.50 4.78
N ALA A 56 1.08 -7.25 6.05
CA ALA A 56 2.40 -7.53 6.59
C ALA A 56 2.77 -9.03 6.53
N VAL A 57 1.83 -9.92 6.83
CA VAL A 57 2.02 -11.37 6.68
C VAL A 57 2.21 -11.71 5.20
N SER A 58 1.40 -11.15 4.32
CA SER A 58 1.47 -11.43 2.90
C SER A 58 2.77 -10.96 2.24
N THR A 59 3.37 -9.85 2.69
CA THR A 59 4.66 -9.38 2.16
C THR A 59 5.83 -10.27 2.62
N VAL A 60 5.78 -10.75 3.86
CA VAL A 60 6.78 -11.70 4.40
C VAL A 60 6.67 -13.06 3.70
N LEU A 61 5.45 -13.60 3.53
CA LEU A 61 5.19 -14.88 2.87
C LEU A 61 5.51 -14.89 1.37
N VAL A 62 5.67 -13.72 0.75
CA VAL A 62 6.11 -13.62 -0.65
C VAL A 62 7.59 -14.01 -0.80
N LYS A 63 8.40 -13.89 0.25
CA LYS A 63 9.86 -14.11 0.18
C LYS A 63 10.26 -15.57 -0.13
N PRO A 64 9.73 -16.62 0.54
CA PRO A 64 10.15 -17.99 0.29
C PRO A 64 9.89 -18.49 -1.15
N PRO A 65 8.71 -18.29 -1.76
CA PRO A 65 8.47 -18.69 -3.15
C PRO A 65 9.38 -18.00 -4.17
N LEU A 66 9.84 -16.78 -3.88
CA LEU A 66 10.74 -16.03 -4.78
C LEU A 66 12.17 -16.57 -4.83
N ALA A 67 12.54 -17.50 -3.93
CA ALA A 67 13.82 -18.19 -4.00
C ALA A 67 13.87 -19.17 -5.18
N GLU A 68 12.73 -19.76 -5.55
CA GLU A 68 12.62 -20.76 -6.62
C GLU A 68 11.93 -20.21 -7.88
N MET A 69 11.20 -19.10 -7.75
CA MET A 69 10.36 -18.53 -8.80
C MET A 69 10.77 -17.10 -9.15
N ASP A 70 10.45 -16.68 -10.36
CA ASP A 70 10.62 -15.28 -10.74
C ASP A 70 9.42 -14.40 -10.33
N ALA A 71 9.68 -13.11 -10.11
CA ALA A 71 8.67 -12.17 -9.61
C ALA A 71 7.43 -12.08 -10.54
N VAL A 72 7.65 -12.21 -11.85
CA VAL A 72 6.60 -12.25 -12.86
C VAL A 72 5.72 -13.49 -12.67
N THR A 73 6.31 -14.67 -12.51
CA THR A 73 5.59 -15.94 -12.32
C THR A 73 4.78 -15.93 -11.02
N ALA A 74 5.38 -15.42 -9.93
CA ALA A 74 4.69 -15.30 -8.64
C ALA A 74 3.44 -14.40 -8.75
N GLN A 75 3.53 -13.26 -9.45
CA GLN A 75 2.39 -12.37 -9.67
C GLN A 75 1.38 -12.91 -10.68
N ALA A 76 1.83 -13.63 -11.70
CA ALA A 76 0.97 -14.27 -12.69
C ALA A 76 0.05 -15.32 -12.03
N ILE A 77 0.47 -15.94 -10.94
CA ILE A 77 -0.37 -16.85 -10.14
C ILE A 77 -1.21 -16.08 -9.12
N ARG A 78 -0.58 -15.12 -8.41
CA ARG A 78 -1.21 -14.42 -7.28
C ARG A 78 -2.34 -13.48 -7.70
N LEU A 79 -2.20 -12.75 -8.82
CA LEU A 79 -3.21 -11.78 -9.27
C LEU A 79 -4.51 -12.44 -9.75
N PRO A 80 -4.49 -13.50 -10.58
CA PRO A 80 -5.73 -14.19 -10.98
C PRO A 80 -6.41 -14.88 -9.79
N LEU A 81 -5.65 -15.51 -8.90
CA LEU A 81 -6.22 -16.11 -7.68
C LEU A 81 -6.88 -15.05 -6.79
N ALA A 82 -6.21 -13.93 -6.54
CA ALA A 82 -6.79 -12.82 -5.78
C ALA A 82 -8.07 -12.29 -6.43
N SER A 83 -8.08 -12.15 -7.76
CA SER A 83 -9.26 -11.75 -8.53
C SER A 83 -10.41 -12.75 -8.37
N ALA A 84 -10.14 -14.05 -8.49
CA ALA A 84 -11.15 -15.10 -8.30
C ALA A 84 -11.72 -15.09 -6.87
N PHE A 85 -10.87 -14.95 -5.84
CA PHE A 85 -11.31 -14.82 -4.45
C PHE A 85 -12.16 -13.57 -4.22
N LEU A 86 -11.80 -12.43 -4.81
CA LEU A 86 -12.59 -11.21 -4.74
C LEU A 86 -13.98 -11.40 -5.34
N TRP A 87 -14.10 -12.14 -6.44
CA TRP A 87 -15.40 -12.48 -7.05
C TRP A 87 -16.32 -13.33 -6.16
N LEU A 88 -15.76 -14.10 -5.23
CA LEU A 88 -16.53 -14.87 -4.25
C LEU A 88 -17.05 -14.00 -3.09
N THR A 89 -16.48 -12.81 -2.89
CA THR A 89 -16.92 -11.91 -1.81
C THR A 89 -18.26 -11.24 -2.15
N PRO A 90 -19.11 -10.95 -1.14
CA PRO A 90 -20.39 -10.30 -1.36
C PRO A 90 -20.27 -8.90 -2.01
N TRP A 91 -19.08 -8.30 -1.97
CA TRP A 91 -18.77 -7.01 -2.61
C TRP A 91 -18.75 -7.09 -4.14
N ALA A 92 -18.54 -8.27 -4.74
CA ALA A 92 -18.57 -8.44 -6.20
C ALA A 92 -19.99 -8.48 -6.79
N ARG A 93 -21.04 -8.62 -5.96
CA ARG A 93 -22.42 -8.81 -6.43
C ARG A 93 -23.02 -7.62 -7.19
N GLY A 94 -22.55 -6.40 -6.90
CA GLY A 94 -22.97 -5.17 -7.61
C GLY A 94 -22.17 -4.86 -8.87
N THR A 95 -20.99 -5.47 -9.02
CA THR A 95 -20.02 -5.17 -10.07
C THR A 95 -20.52 -5.49 -11.49
N PRO A 96 -21.18 -6.64 -11.77
CA PRO A 96 -21.67 -6.95 -13.11
C PRO A 96 -22.65 -5.90 -13.64
N ARG A 97 -23.54 -5.41 -12.77
CA ARG A 97 -24.54 -4.39 -13.13
C ARG A 97 -23.88 -3.03 -13.38
N ALA A 98 -22.89 -2.66 -12.57
CA ALA A 98 -22.12 -1.44 -12.80
C ALA A 98 -21.31 -1.49 -14.10
N LEU A 99 -20.69 -2.64 -14.42
CA LEU A 99 -19.93 -2.84 -15.66
C LEU A 99 -20.81 -2.88 -16.91
N ALA A 100 -22.04 -3.40 -16.81
CA ALA A 100 -23.00 -3.45 -17.93
C ALA A 100 -23.50 -2.05 -18.34
N VAL A 101 -23.57 -1.11 -17.39
CA VAL A 101 -23.98 0.27 -17.63
C VAL A 101 -22.76 1.18 -17.95
N SER A 102 -21.55 0.64 -17.80
CA SER A 102 -20.30 1.37 -18.03
C SER A 102 -19.98 1.49 -19.53
N GLY A 103 -19.85 2.73 -20.02
CA GLY A 103 -19.45 3.00 -21.41
C GLY A 103 -17.99 2.61 -21.71
N ARG A 104 -17.62 2.63 -23.00
CA ARG A 104 -16.28 2.26 -23.50
C ARG A 104 -15.11 2.99 -22.82
N SER A 105 -15.33 4.25 -22.41
CA SER A 105 -14.33 5.04 -21.67
C SER A 105 -14.03 4.48 -20.28
N ALA A 106 -15.04 3.98 -19.56
CA ALA A 106 -14.86 3.38 -18.24
C ALA A 106 -14.08 2.07 -18.34
N TRP A 107 -14.39 1.23 -19.34
CA TRP A 107 -13.63 0.01 -19.63
C TRP A 107 -12.17 0.29 -19.94
N LEU A 108 -11.87 1.31 -20.75
CA LEU A 108 -10.49 1.70 -21.03
C LEU A 108 -9.74 2.10 -19.76
N ARG A 109 -10.36 2.88 -18.86
CA ARG A 109 -9.75 3.26 -17.58
C ARG A 109 -9.49 2.06 -16.68
N ILE A 110 -10.43 1.10 -16.61
CA ILE A 110 -10.27 -0.13 -15.82
C ILE A 110 -9.08 -0.94 -16.33
N VAL A 111 -8.98 -1.12 -17.65
CA VAL A 111 -7.86 -1.85 -18.27
C VAL A 111 -6.54 -1.13 -17.99
N VAL A 112 -6.46 0.18 -18.20
CA VAL A 112 -5.24 0.96 -17.95
C VAL A 112 -4.82 0.88 -16.48
N LEU A 113 -5.75 1.07 -15.54
CA LEU A 113 -5.46 0.95 -14.10
C LEU A 113 -5.06 -0.47 -13.72
N GLY A 114 -5.69 -1.49 -14.30
CA GLY A 114 -5.34 -2.90 -14.08
C GLY A 114 -3.93 -3.23 -14.55
N VAL A 115 -3.53 -2.74 -15.73
CA VAL A 115 -2.17 -2.92 -16.26
C VAL A 115 -1.14 -2.20 -15.38
N ILE A 116 -1.38 -0.91 -15.06
CA ILE A 116 -0.48 -0.13 -14.19
C ILE A 116 -0.29 -0.81 -12.83
N THR A 117 -1.39 -1.28 -12.22
CA THR A 117 -1.36 -1.97 -10.92
C THR A 117 -0.60 -3.30 -11.01
N SER A 118 -0.79 -4.06 -12.09
CA SER A 118 -0.10 -5.33 -12.30
C SER A 118 1.41 -5.13 -12.46
N VAL A 119 1.82 -4.15 -13.27
CA VAL A 119 3.23 -3.79 -13.45
C VAL A 119 3.84 -3.31 -12.14
N SER A 120 3.14 -2.44 -11.41
CA SER A 120 3.59 -1.96 -10.09
C SER A 120 3.77 -3.10 -9.09
N SER A 121 2.84 -4.07 -9.06
CA SER A 121 2.92 -5.23 -8.18
C SER A 121 4.12 -6.13 -8.52
N VAL A 122 4.38 -6.35 -9.81
CA VAL A 122 5.58 -7.10 -10.27
C VAL A 122 6.86 -6.38 -9.88
N MET A 123 6.94 -5.06 -10.07
CA MET A 123 8.10 -4.27 -9.66
C MET A 123 8.33 -4.31 -8.14
N PHE A 124 7.26 -4.24 -7.34
CA PHE A 124 7.37 -4.36 -5.89
C PHE A 124 7.92 -5.73 -5.47
N VAL A 125 7.38 -6.81 -6.02
CA VAL A 125 7.84 -8.17 -5.72
C VAL A 125 9.26 -8.43 -6.23
N ALA A 126 9.63 -7.87 -7.38
CA ALA A 126 11.02 -7.86 -7.83
C ALA A 126 11.93 -7.10 -6.85
N GLY A 127 11.49 -5.95 -6.35
CA GLY A 127 12.20 -5.20 -5.30
C GLY A 127 12.40 -6.04 -4.04
N VAL A 128 11.37 -6.76 -3.58
CA VAL A 128 11.47 -7.68 -2.45
C VAL A 128 12.48 -8.82 -2.74
N LYS A 129 12.50 -9.35 -3.96
CA LYS A 129 13.42 -10.41 -4.38
C LYS A 129 14.88 -9.96 -4.39
N TYR A 130 15.17 -8.82 -5.02
CA TYR A 130 16.55 -8.35 -5.24
C TYR A 130 17.12 -7.52 -4.10
N ALA A 131 16.30 -6.70 -3.43
CA ALA A 131 16.72 -5.79 -2.36
C ALA A 131 16.31 -6.25 -0.96
N GLY A 132 15.45 -7.27 -0.85
CA GLY A 132 14.94 -7.77 0.42
C GLY A 132 13.69 -7.03 0.92
N VAL A 133 13.01 -7.64 1.90
CA VAL A 133 11.72 -7.16 2.44
C VAL A 133 11.88 -5.82 3.14
N ALA A 134 12.95 -5.62 3.92
CA ALA A 134 13.22 -4.36 4.61
C ALA A 134 13.35 -3.18 3.64
N VAL A 135 14.27 -3.28 2.66
CA VAL A 135 14.51 -2.20 1.68
C VAL A 135 13.25 -1.91 0.86
N ALA A 136 12.57 -2.95 0.37
CA ALA A 136 11.33 -2.78 -0.38
C ALA A 136 10.22 -2.10 0.45
N SER A 137 10.09 -2.44 1.74
CA SER A 137 9.10 -1.82 2.64
C SER A 137 9.41 -0.36 2.92
N VAL A 138 10.69 -0.01 3.08
CA VAL A 138 11.09 1.39 3.27
C VAL A 138 10.88 2.20 1.98
N LEU A 139 11.22 1.62 0.83
CA LEU A 139 10.98 2.27 -0.46
C LEU A 139 9.48 2.50 -0.69
N SER A 140 8.62 1.54 -0.35
CA SER A 140 7.16 1.75 -0.37
C SER A 140 6.69 2.83 0.60
N SER A 141 7.39 3.04 1.71
CA SER A 141 7.08 4.13 2.65
C SER A 141 7.35 5.51 2.05
N THR A 142 8.16 5.60 0.98
CA THR A 142 8.37 6.86 0.21
C THR A 142 7.21 7.21 -0.72
N ALA A 143 6.19 6.35 -0.85
CA ALA A 143 5.04 6.60 -1.72
C ALA A 143 4.42 8.01 -1.58
N PRO A 144 4.28 8.61 -0.38
CA PRO A 144 3.76 9.97 -0.23
C PRO A 144 4.57 11.04 -0.97
N MET A 145 5.89 10.85 -1.14
CA MET A 145 6.75 11.77 -1.90
C MET A 145 6.33 11.90 -3.35
N PHE A 146 5.84 10.80 -3.94
CA PHE A 146 5.38 10.77 -5.33
C PHE A 146 3.88 11.03 -5.44
N ALA A 147 3.09 10.50 -4.49
CA ALA A 147 1.64 10.59 -4.51
C ALA A 147 1.15 12.04 -4.42
N ILE A 148 1.77 12.88 -3.58
CA ILE A 148 1.29 14.25 -3.32
C ILE A 148 1.50 15.19 -4.52
N PRO A 149 2.69 15.24 -5.16
CA PRO A 149 2.86 16.01 -6.39
C PRO A 149 1.92 15.55 -7.51
N LEU A 150 1.69 14.23 -7.63
CA LEU A 150 0.74 13.68 -8.59
C LEU A 150 -0.70 14.06 -8.27
N ALA A 151 -1.12 14.04 -7.00
CA ALA A 151 -2.45 14.48 -6.59
C ALA A 151 -2.67 15.97 -6.91
N VAL A 152 -1.67 16.81 -6.71
CA VAL A 152 -1.74 18.24 -7.06
C VAL A 152 -1.84 18.43 -8.56
N ALA A 153 -1.01 17.72 -9.34
CA ALA A 153 -0.95 17.87 -10.79
C ALA A 153 -2.20 17.30 -11.51
N PHE A 154 -2.74 16.17 -11.04
CA PHE A 154 -3.81 15.44 -11.72
C PHE A 154 -5.19 15.59 -11.07
N LEU A 155 -5.26 15.68 -9.74
CA LEU A 155 -6.53 15.86 -9.01
C LEU A 155 -6.84 17.34 -8.72
N GLY A 156 -5.87 18.25 -8.89
CA GLY A 156 -6.04 19.68 -8.62
C GLY A 156 -6.19 20.00 -7.13
N GLU A 157 -5.74 19.11 -6.24
CA GLU A 157 -5.79 19.33 -4.80
C GLU A 157 -4.91 20.50 -4.39
N ARG A 158 -5.43 21.38 -3.52
CA ARG A 158 -4.67 22.51 -3.00
C ARG A 158 -3.69 22.01 -1.92
N LEU A 159 -2.39 22.15 -2.18
CA LEU A 159 -1.35 21.91 -1.18
C LEU A 159 -1.57 22.81 0.04
N THR A 160 -1.98 22.20 1.15
CA THR A 160 -2.00 22.88 2.44
C THR A 160 -0.60 22.84 3.05
N ALA A 161 -0.23 23.87 3.82
CA ALA A 161 1.05 23.89 4.54
C ALA A 161 1.25 22.66 5.45
N ARG A 162 0.14 22.09 5.95
CA ARG A 162 0.13 20.85 6.74
C ARG A 162 0.50 19.62 5.91
N ALA A 163 0.05 19.51 4.66
CA ALA A 163 0.44 18.43 3.75
C ALA A 163 1.93 18.49 3.43
N VAL A 164 2.48 19.69 3.18
CA VAL A 164 3.92 19.89 2.93
C VAL A 164 4.75 19.50 4.16
N LEU A 165 4.35 19.93 5.36
CA LEU A 165 5.00 19.54 6.61
C LEU A 165 4.91 18.02 6.86
N GLY A 166 3.74 17.42 6.61
CA GLY A 166 3.55 15.97 6.72
C GLY A 166 4.46 15.18 5.78
N VAL A 167 4.67 15.66 4.55
CA VAL A 167 5.66 15.09 3.62
C VAL A 167 7.06 15.21 4.20
N ALA A 168 7.48 16.41 4.62
CA ALA A 168 8.82 16.63 5.15
C ALA A 168 9.11 15.73 6.36
N VAL A 169 8.15 15.58 7.27
CA VAL A 169 8.25 14.68 8.43
C VAL A 169 8.31 13.22 8.00
N THR A 170 7.47 12.80 7.06
CA THR A 170 7.49 11.42 6.53
C THR A 170 8.82 11.10 5.88
N VAL A 171 9.34 12.00 5.04
CA VAL A 171 10.65 11.84 4.38
C VAL A 171 11.77 11.81 5.42
N GLY A 172 11.76 12.71 6.40
CA GLY A 172 12.73 12.70 7.49
C GLY A 172 12.72 11.39 8.28
N GLY A 173 11.53 10.85 8.59
CA GLY A 173 11.39 9.55 9.25
C GLY A 173 11.97 8.40 8.42
N ILE A 174 11.77 8.41 7.10
CA ILE A 174 12.35 7.40 6.19
C ILE A 174 13.87 7.47 6.19
N VAL A 175 14.45 8.67 6.15
CA VAL A 175 15.90 8.86 6.18
C VAL A 175 16.49 8.33 7.49
N VAL A 176 15.85 8.62 8.63
CA VAL A 176 16.27 8.08 9.94
C VAL A 176 16.17 6.56 9.99
N LEU A 177 15.15 5.97 9.34
CA LEU A 177 14.98 4.51 9.25
C LEU A 177 16.13 3.83 8.49
N GLN A 178 16.81 4.56 7.61
CA GLN A 178 17.91 4.05 6.77
C GLN A 178 19.31 4.27 7.37
N LEU A 179 19.43 5.05 8.45
CA LEU A 179 20.68 5.29 9.17
C LEU A 179 20.95 4.20 10.22
#